data_AF-D9Q106-F1
#
_entry.id   AF-D9Q106-F1
#
_cell.length_a   1.000
_cell.length_b   1.000
_cell.length_c   1.000
_cell.angle_alpha   90.00
_cell.angle_beta   90.00
_cell.angle_gamma   90.00
#
_symmetry.space_group_name_H-M   'P 1'
#
loop_
_entity.id
_entity.type
_entity.pdbx_description
1 polymer ?
#
loop_
_entity_poly.entity_id
_entity_poly.type
_entity_poly.pdbx_seq_one_letter_code
_entity_poly.pdbx_strand_id
1 'polypeptide(L)'
;MRLPLVNLKEVAGPGPYRARLEVTLWPGLVEEVSVPRLSRQPDRAYCSRIEGLEARSYVVTLCSSGEPFASVYLCPPWIRSASGTTRQTP
;
A
#
# COMPACT_ATOMS: atom_id res chain seq x y z
N MET A 1 12.19 9.33 11.80
CA MET A 1 12.06 8.21 10.84
C MET A 1 11.40 8.72 9.57
N ARG A 2 11.94 8.42 8.37
CA ARG A 2 11.42 8.89 7.06
C ARG A 2 10.78 7.75 6.24
N LEU A 3 9.78 7.09 6.82
CA LEU A 3 8.94 6.07 6.17
C LEU A 3 7.48 6.32 6.59
N PRO A 4 6.48 5.97 5.77
CA PRO A 4 6.55 5.15 4.55
C PRO A 4 6.94 5.91 3.28
N LEU A 5 7.39 5.17 2.26
CA LEU A 5 7.70 5.67 0.91
C LEU A 5 7.04 4.78 -0.14
N VAL A 6 6.70 5.36 -1.29
CA VAL A 6 6.22 4.61 -2.45
C VAL A 6 6.87 5.13 -3.71
N ASN A 7 7.19 4.20 -4.61
CA ASN A 7 7.67 4.49 -5.94
C ASN A 7 6.76 3.81 -6.98
N LEU A 8 6.32 4.59 -7.97
CA LEU A 8 5.56 4.10 -9.11
C LEU A 8 6.55 3.62 -10.18
N LYS A 9 6.75 2.30 -10.27
CA LYS A 9 7.83 1.71 -11.09
C LYS A 9 7.44 1.57 -12.55
N GLU A 10 6.23 1.09 -12.80
CA GLU A 10 5.79 0.78 -14.15
C GLU A 10 4.29 1.03 -14.25
N VAL A 11 3.87 1.63 -15.38
CA VAL A 11 2.46 1.82 -15.73
C VAL A 11 2.27 1.34 -17.16
N ALA A 12 1.38 0.37 -17.34
CA ALA A 12 1.16 -0.28 -18.63
C ALA A 12 -0.31 -0.29 -19.05
N GLY A 13 -0.53 -0.15 -20.35
CA GLY A 13 -1.78 -0.48 -21.02
C GLY A 13 -2.45 0.70 -21.76
N PRO A 14 -2.98 0.49 -22.97
CA PRO A 14 -3.95 1.40 -23.61
C PRO A 14 -5.39 1.22 -23.08
N GLY A 15 -5.54 0.51 -21.94
CA GLY A 15 -6.79 0.16 -21.24
C GLY A 15 -6.68 -1.23 -20.57
N PRO A 16 -7.59 -1.57 -19.65
CA PRO A 16 -7.54 -0.96 -18.32
C PRO A 16 -6.11 -1.02 -17.75
N TYR A 17 -5.67 0.09 -17.18
CA TYR A 17 -4.26 0.29 -16.83
C TYR A 17 -3.79 -0.69 -15.75
N ARG A 18 -2.49 -0.93 -15.71
CA ARG A 18 -1.82 -1.70 -14.65
C ARG A 18 -0.70 -0.87 -14.09
N ALA A 19 -0.51 -0.91 -12.78
CA ALA A 19 0.61 -0.27 -12.12
C ALA A 19 1.41 -1.27 -11.29
N ARG A 20 2.73 -1.12 -11.29
CA ARG A 20 3.63 -1.74 -10.33
C ARG A 20 4.16 -0.69 -9.38
N LEU A 21 4.03 -0.96 -8.09
CA LEU A 21 4.43 -0.09 -7.00
C LEU A 21 5.50 -0.81 -6.20
N GLU A 22 6.54 -0.08 -5.81
CA GLU A 22 7.47 -0.52 -4.77
C GLU A 22 7.20 0.34 -3.54
N VAL A 23 6.84 -0.29 -2.42
CA VAL A 23 6.41 0.40 -1.21
C VAL A 23 7.33 0.03 -0.07
N THR A 24 7.95 1.02 0.56
CA THR A 24 8.79 0.82 1.75
C THR A 24 8.00 1.17 3.00
N LEU A 25 7.75 0.18 3.83
CA LEU A 25 6.93 0.23 5.05
C LEU A 25 7.85 0.14 6.27
N TRP A 26 7.52 0.84 7.35
CA TRP A 26 8.30 0.73 8.59
C TRP A 26 8.09 -0.66 9.24
N PRO A 27 9.15 -1.36 9.71
CA PRO A 27 10.54 -0.90 9.88
C PRO A 27 11.51 -1.32 8.76
N GLY A 28 11.24 -0.95 7.51
CA GLY A 28 12.14 -1.20 6.35
C GLY A 28 11.71 -2.34 5.43
N LEU A 29 10.49 -2.86 5.56
CA LEU A 29 9.96 -3.84 4.62
C LEU A 29 9.72 -3.19 3.27
N VAL A 30 10.22 -3.82 2.22
CA VAL A 30 9.91 -3.45 0.84
C VAL A 30 8.91 -4.45 0.29
N GLU A 31 7.76 -3.98 -0.17
CA GLU A 31 6.76 -4.79 -0.86
C GLU A 31 6.55 -4.28 -2.29
N GLU A 32 6.46 -5.23 -3.22
CA GLU A 32 6.03 -4.96 -4.58
C GLU A 32 4.53 -5.25 -4.73
N VAL A 33 3.80 -4.26 -5.24
CA VAL A 33 2.35 -4.34 -5.37
C VAL A 33 1.97 -4.13 -6.83
N SER A 34 1.36 -5.16 -7.42
CA SER A 34 0.76 -5.08 -8.75
C SER A 34 -0.71 -4.73 -8.63
N VAL A 35 -1.11 -3.59 -9.21
CA VAL A 35 -2.49 -3.10 -9.20
C VAL A 35 -3.06 -3.25 -10.62
N PRO A 36 -3.86 -4.29 -10.89
CA PRO A 36 -4.45 -4.49 -12.20
C PRO A 36 -5.75 -3.68 -12.34
N ARG A 37 -6.19 -3.50 -13.59
CA ARG A 37 -7.52 -2.99 -13.95
C ARG A 37 -7.85 -1.59 -13.43
N LEU A 38 -6.87 -0.68 -13.47
CA LEU A 38 -7.07 0.72 -13.15
C LEU A 38 -7.88 1.44 -14.24
N SER A 39 -8.83 2.27 -13.82
CA SER A 39 -9.69 3.07 -14.71
C SER A 39 -8.97 4.25 -15.37
N ARG A 40 -7.85 4.69 -14.78
CA ARG A 40 -7.02 5.81 -15.25
C ARG A 40 -5.55 5.41 -15.22
N GLN A 41 -4.73 6.09 -16.02
CA GLN A 41 -3.28 5.93 -15.97
C GLN A 41 -2.74 6.67 -14.74
N PRO A 42 -2.15 5.98 -13.75
CA PRO A 42 -1.54 6.67 -12.63
C PRO A 42 -0.27 7.41 -13.08
N ASP A 43 -0.09 8.63 -12.59
CA ASP A 43 1.14 9.42 -12.79
C ASP A 43 1.90 9.63 -11.48
N ARG A 44 1.23 9.47 -10.34
CA ARG A 44 1.80 9.61 -8.99
C ARG A 44 1.19 8.61 -8.03
N ALA A 45 1.95 8.30 -6.98
CA ALA A 45 1.49 7.51 -5.85
C ALA A 45 1.99 8.16 -4.55
N TYR A 46 1.16 8.12 -3.51
CA TYR A 46 1.51 8.57 -2.16
C TYR A 46 1.25 7.46 -1.17
N CYS A 47 2.11 7.30 -0.16
CA CYS A 47 1.91 6.33 0.90
C CYS A 47 1.74 7.04 2.24
N SER A 48 0.67 6.70 2.95
CA SER A 48 0.39 7.21 4.28
C SER A 48 0.22 6.05 5.25
N ARG A 49 0.72 6.21 6.47
CA ARG A 49 0.44 5.30 7.58
C ARG A 49 -0.90 5.69 8.18
N ILE A 50 -1.80 4.72 8.31
CA ILE A 50 -3.04 4.84 9.06
C ILE A 50 -2.81 4.23 10.44
N GLU A 51 -2.92 5.06 11.47
CA GLU A 51 -2.88 4.65 12.87
C GLU A 51 -4.28 4.77 13.46
N GLY A 52 -5.03 3.68 13.45
CA GLY A 52 -6.31 3.56 14.15
C GLY A 52 -6.15 2.81 15.48
N LEU A 53 -7.14 2.90 16.36
CA LEU A 53 -7.17 2.21 17.65
C LEU A 53 -6.99 0.68 17.55
N GLU A 54 -7.40 0.07 16.44
CA GLU A 54 -7.42 -1.39 16.27
C GLU A 54 -6.61 -1.91 15.07
N ALA A 55 -6.07 -1.01 14.23
CA ALA A 55 -5.32 -1.41 13.04
C ALA A 55 -4.22 -0.40 12.72
N ARG A 56 -3.01 -0.92 12.51
CA ARG A 56 -1.92 -0.20 11.87
C ARG A 56 -1.94 -0.62 10.41
N SER A 57 -2.26 0.27 9.49
CA SER A 57 -2.24 -0.08 8.06
C SER A 57 -1.50 0.97 7.28
N TYR A 58 -1.13 0.65 6.06
CA TYR A 58 -0.60 1.62 5.11
C TYR A 58 -1.58 1.73 3.96
N VAL A 59 -1.81 2.96 3.50
CA VAL A 59 -2.61 3.22 2.31
C VAL A 59 -1.72 3.83 1.26
N VAL A 60 -1.76 3.27 0.06
CA VAL A 60 -1.16 3.86 -1.12
C VAL A 60 -2.26 4.46 -1.98
N THR A 61 -2.24 5.77 -2.16
CA THR A 61 -3.19 6.49 -3.00
C THR A 61 -2.57 6.72 -4.37
N LEU A 62 -3.24 6.26 -5.42
CA LEU A 62 -2.88 6.50 -6.81
C LEU A 62 -3.60 7.76 -7.32
N CYS A 63 -2.83 8.62 -7.99
CA CYS A 63 -3.32 9.83 -8.61
C CYS A 63 -3.13 9.80 -10.13
N SER A 64 -4.00 10.51 -10.82
CA SER A 64 -3.94 10.74 -12.27
C SER A 64 -4.32 12.19 -12.54
N SER A 65 -3.46 12.94 -13.23
CA SER A 65 -3.62 14.38 -13.48
C SER A 65 -3.81 15.19 -12.20
N GLY A 66 -3.15 14.79 -11.11
CA GLY A 66 -3.24 15.44 -9.81
C GLY A 66 -4.43 15.05 -8.94
N GLU A 67 -5.38 14.26 -9.45
CA GLU A 67 -6.54 13.80 -8.67
C GLU A 67 -6.36 12.37 -8.15
N PRO A 68 -6.69 12.10 -6.88
CA PRO A 68 -6.74 10.73 -6.36
C PRO A 68 -7.90 9.95 -6.99
N PHE A 69 -7.66 8.70 -7.39
CA PHE A 69 -8.69 7.88 -8.02
C PHE A 69 -8.74 6.42 -7.54
N ALA A 70 -7.68 5.91 -6.92
CA ALA A 70 -7.65 4.57 -6.37
C ALA A 70 -6.79 4.50 -5.10
N SER A 71 -7.12 3.57 -4.20
CA SER A 71 -6.37 3.34 -2.96
C SER A 71 -6.09 1.86 -2.78
N VAL A 72 -4.88 1.55 -2.34
CA VAL A 72 -4.41 0.18 -2.05
C VAL A 72 -4.05 0.10 -0.59
N TYR A 73 -4.66 -0.84 0.13
CA TYR A 73 -4.38 -1.06 1.55
C TYR A 73 -3.34 -2.16 1.72
N LEU A 74 -2.29 -1.85 2.48
CA LEU A 74 -1.20 -2.76 2.80
C LEU A 74 -1.20 -3.00 4.31
N CYS A 75 -1.25 -4.27 4.68
CA CYS A 75 -1.27 -4.71 6.08
C CYS A 75 -0.07 -5.62 6.31
N PRO A 76 1.09 -5.07 6.70
CA PRO A 76 2.27 -5.84 7.03
C PRO A 76 2.01 -7.01 7.98
N PRO A 77 2.78 -8.10 7.87
CA PRO A 77 2.53 -9.33 8.61
C PRO A 77 2.58 -9.12 10.14
N TRP A 78 3.49 -8.28 10.65
CA TRP A 78 3.62 -8.01 12.09
C TRP A 78 2.47 -7.18 12.68
N ILE A 79 1.63 -6.56 11.84
CA ILE A 79 0.42 -5.87 12.30
C ILE A 79 -0.69 -6.89 12.58
N ARG A 80 -0.77 -7.94 11.76
CA ARG A 80 -1.79 -9.00 11.93
C ARG A 80 -1.56 -9.82 13.21
N SER A 81 -0.35 -9.82 13.75
CA SER A 81 -0.01 -10.58 14.96
C SER A 81 -0.48 -9.96 16.28
N ALA A 82 -1.06 -8.75 16.28
CA ALA A 82 -1.49 -8.08 17.50
C ALA A 82 -2.92 -8.46 17.98
N SER A 83 -3.70 -9.16 17.15
CA SER A 83 -5.08 -9.57 17.45
C SER A 83 -5.25 -11.07 17.75
N GLY A 84 -4.16 -11.78 18.04
CA GLY A 84 -4.17 -13.16 18.53
C GLY A 84 -4.13 -13.25 20.06
N THR A 85 -5.28 -13.11 20.70
CA THR A 85 -5.49 -13.28 22.15
C THR A 85 -5.47 -14.77 22.55
N THR A 86 -4.65 -15.09 23.56
CA THR A 86 -4.82 -16.12 24.61
C THR A 86 -4.48 -17.60 24.34
N ARG A 87 -3.43 -18.02 25.08
CA ARG A 87 -3.14 -19.32 25.74
C ARG A 87 -3.63 -20.62 25.08
N GLN A 88 -2.65 -21.48 24.77
CA GLN A 88 -2.66 -22.86 25.27
C GLN A 88 -1.26 -23.18 25.80
N THR A 89 -1.12 -23.19 27.13
CA THR A 89 -0.05 -23.93 27.82
C THR A 89 -0.53 -25.37 28.04
N PRO A 90 0.40 -26.35 28.08
CA PRO A 90 0.11 -27.79 27.99
C PRO A 90 -0.65 -28.34 29.19
#